data_AF-A0A1W6LKK6-F1
#
_entry.id   AF-A0A1W6LKK6-F1
#
_cell.length_a   1.000
_cell.length_b   1.000
_cell.length_c   1.000
_cell.angle_alpha   90.00
_cell.angle_beta   90.00
_cell.angle_gamma   90.00
#
_symmetry.space_group_name_H-M   'P 1'
#
loop_
_entity.id
_entity.type
_entity.pdbx_description
1 polymer ?
#
loop_
_entity_poly.entity_id
_entity_poly.type
_entity_poly.pdbx_seq_one_letter_code
_entity_poly.pdbx_strand_id
1 'polypeptide(L)'
;MLNLEPIKDRLASCEAVLAAYLLGSAARGELRASSDIDIALLPQPGQKISGMQLFDLAGELNLISPRPVDLGVLSSSDLIYASQVLQTGRRFFCRDETAAEFRECTLIGMIQDYRIEMREIYEAYSAR
;
A
#
# COMPACT_ATOMS: atom_id res chain seq x y z
N MET A 1 15.52 13.35 -7.52
CA MET A 1 14.27 12.59 -7.70
C MET A 1 14.53 11.15 -7.29
N LEU A 2 13.60 10.52 -6.56
CA LEU A 2 13.70 9.11 -6.18
C LEU A 2 13.54 8.25 -7.44
N ASN A 3 14.52 7.40 -7.77
CA ASN A 3 14.41 6.49 -8.91
C ASN A 3 13.68 5.21 -8.47
N LEU A 4 12.47 5.01 -8.97
CA LEU A 4 11.63 3.86 -8.64
C LEU A 4 11.72 2.71 -9.66
N GLU A 5 12.47 2.89 -10.76
CA GLU A 5 12.53 1.85 -11.81
C GLU A 5 13.05 0.50 -11.32
N PRO A 6 14.15 0.40 -10.52
CA PRO A 6 14.61 -0.90 -10.01
C PRO A 6 13.56 -1.61 -9.14
N ILE A 7 12.79 -0.83 -8.37
CA ILE A 7 11.72 -1.34 -7.53
C ILE A 7 10.57 -1.86 -8.41
N LYS A 8 10.18 -1.13 -9.45
CA LYS A 8 9.14 -1.57 -10.39
C LYS A 8 9.52 -2.88 -11.08
N ASP A 9 10.75 -3.01 -11.54
CA ASP A 9 11.24 -4.22 -12.21
C ASP A 9 11.19 -5.43 -11.28
N ARG A 10 11.60 -5.24 -10.01
CA ARG A 10 11.52 -6.30 -9.02
C ARG A 10 10.08 -6.69 -8.71
N LEU A 11 9.17 -5.72 -8.57
CA LEU A 11 7.74 -5.97 -8.34
C LEU A 11 7.07 -6.64 -9.54
N ALA A 12 7.46 -6.31 -10.77
CA ALA A 12 6.98 -6.97 -11.98
C ALA A 12 7.28 -8.48 -11.98
N SER A 13 8.43 -8.86 -11.42
CA SER A 13 8.84 -10.26 -11.27
C SER A 13 8.10 -11.01 -10.16
N CYS A 14 7.33 -10.31 -9.30
CA CYS A 14 6.53 -10.93 -8.25
C CYS A 14 5.08 -11.10 -8.70
N GLU A 15 4.69 -12.31 -9.10
CA GLU A 15 3.33 -12.58 -9.63
C GLU A 15 2.20 -12.23 -8.68
N ALA A 16 2.43 -12.32 -7.37
CA ALA A 16 1.42 -12.02 -6.37
C ALA A 16 1.05 -10.53 -6.30
N VAL A 17 1.87 -9.63 -6.86
CA VAL A 17 1.63 -8.18 -6.83
C VAL A 17 0.83 -7.73 -8.05
N LEU A 18 -0.34 -7.15 -7.79
CA LEU A 18 -1.20 -6.52 -8.78
C LEU A 18 -0.84 -5.04 -8.97
N ALA A 19 -0.68 -4.29 -7.88
CA ALA A 19 -0.31 -2.88 -7.91
C ALA A 19 0.53 -2.50 -6.68
N ALA A 20 1.23 -1.37 -6.76
CA ALA A 20 1.95 -0.81 -5.62
C ALA A 20 1.80 0.71 -5.53
N TYR A 21 1.73 1.20 -4.29
CA TYR A 21 1.48 2.59 -3.94
C TYR A 21 2.61 3.10 -3.07
N LEU A 22 3.17 4.24 -3.44
CA LEU A 22 4.10 4.98 -2.62
C LEU A 22 3.32 5.77 -1.58
N LEU A 23 3.72 5.73 -0.31
CA LEU A 23 3.05 6.43 0.79
C LEU A 23 3.92 7.56 1.37
N GLY A 24 3.39 8.20 2.41
CA GLY A 24 4.16 9.08 3.29
C GLY A 24 4.71 10.34 2.62
N SER A 25 5.86 10.81 3.11
CA SER A 25 6.59 11.96 2.56
C SER A 25 7.08 11.71 1.13
N ALA A 26 7.27 10.44 0.76
CA ALA A 26 7.63 10.01 -0.57
C ALA A 26 6.52 10.29 -1.60
N ALA A 27 5.27 9.97 -1.25
CA ALA A 27 4.11 10.28 -2.08
C ALA A 27 3.90 11.79 -2.29
N ARG A 28 4.16 12.60 -1.25
CA ARG A 28 3.97 14.06 -1.26
C ARG A 28 5.12 14.85 -1.90
N GLY A 29 6.21 14.18 -2.30
CA GLY A 29 7.39 14.85 -2.87
C GLY A 29 8.24 15.61 -1.83
N GLU A 30 7.98 15.41 -0.54
CA GLU A 30 8.62 16.07 0.59
C GLU A 30 9.74 15.21 1.20
N LEU A 31 10.36 14.34 0.40
CA LEU A 31 11.40 13.40 0.86
C LEU A 31 12.56 14.16 1.48
N ARG A 32 12.68 14.09 2.80
CA ARG A 32 13.88 14.49 3.53
C ARG A 32 14.97 13.45 3.29
N ALA A 33 16.24 13.83 3.52
CA ALA A 33 17.38 12.95 3.27
C ALA A 33 17.34 11.64 4.07
N SER A 34 16.70 11.63 5.24
CA SER A 34 16.61 10.49 6.17
C SER A 34 15.27 9.75 6.13
N SER A 35 14.37 10.06 5.19
CA SER A 35 13.04 9.44 5.15
C SER A 35 13.08 8.08 4.46
N ASP A 36 12.50 7.08 5.11
CA ASP A 36 12.23 5.75 4.55
C ASP A 36 11.20 5.82 3.41
N ILE A 37 11.16 4.76 2.61
CA ILE A 37 10.25 4.61 1.47
C ILE A 37 9.16 3.62 1.89
N ASP A 38 7.98 4.16 2.20
CA ASP A 38 6.80 3.35 2.52
C ASP A 38 6.09 2.92 1.23
N ILE A 39 5.96 1.61 1.01
CA ILE A 39 5.27 1.04 -0.15
C ILE A 39 4.18 0.10 0.31
N ALA A 40 2.98 0.30 -0.22
CA ALA A 40 1.87 -0.61 -0.03
C ALA A 40 1.66 -1.47 -1.29
N LEU A 41 1.45 -2.77 -1.11
CA LEU A 41 1.22 -3.73 -2.18
C LEU A 41 -0.24 -4.16 -2.22
N LEU A 42 -0.86 -4.12 -3.40
CA LEU A 42 -2.15 -4.72 -3.66
C LEU A 42 -1.95 -6.11 -4.26
N PRO A 43 -2.42 -7.19 -3.62
CA PRO A 43 -2.29 -8.54 -4.16
C PRO A 43 -3.20 -8.80 -5.36
N GLN A 44 -2.78 -9.74 -6.22
CA GLN A 44 -3.63 -10.32 -7.27
C GLN A 44 -4.97 -10.87 -6.73
N PRO A 45 -6.02 -10.91 -7.57
CA PRO A 45 -7.25 -11.59 -7.22
C PRO A 45 -7.02 -13.03 -6.78
N GLY A 46 -7.61 -13.43 -5.65
CA GLY A 46 -7.45 -14.77 -5.08
C GLY A 46 -6.07 -15.06 -4.44
N GLN A 47 -5.09 -14.16 -4.57
CA GLN A 47 -3.77 -14.36 -3.98
C GLN A 47 -3.62 -13.63 -2.64
N LYS A 48 -2.70 -14.14 -1.82
CA LYS A 48 -2.23 -13.49 -0.59
C LYS A 48 -0.72 -13.41 -0.65
N ILE A 49 -0.17 -12.30 -0.16
CA ILE A 49 1.26 -12.16 0.08
C ILE A 49 1.47 -12.59 1.53
N SER A 50 2.12 -13.73 1.75
CA SER A 50 2.41 -14.21 3.10
C SER A 50 3.43 -13.31 3.81
N GLY A 51 3.47 -13.36 5.14
CA GLY A 51 4.44 -12.57 5.91
C GLY A 51 5.90 -12.88 5.55
N MET A 52 6.22 -14.14 5.24
CA MET A 52 7.55 -14.55 4.78
C MET A 52 7.87 -13.96 3.40
N GLN A 53 6.94 -14.05 2.44
CA GLN A 53 7.13 -13.43 1.11
C GLN A 53 7.28 -11.91 1.20
N LEU A 54 6.52 -11.26 2.08
CA LEU A 54 6.62 -9.82 2.30
C LEU A 54 7.98 -9.44 2.90
N PHE A 55 8.46 -10.22 3.87
CA PHE A 55 9.76 -10.03 4.50
C PHE A 55 10.91 -10.21 3.50
N ASP A 56 10.89 -11.28 2.71
CA ASP A 56 11.91 -11.57 1.69
C ASP A 56 11.93 -10.45 0.64
N LEU A 57 10.75 -10.04 0.15
CA LEU A 57 10.63 -8.96 -0.82
C LEU A 57 11.11 -7.63 -0.23
N ALA A 58 10.81 -7.33 1.03
CA ALA A 58 11.31 -6.13 1.69
C ALA A 58 12.83 -6.15 1.77
N GLY A 59 13.44 -7.29 2.12
CA GLY A 59 14.89 -7.46 2.15
C GLY A 59 15.54 -7.21 0.79
N GLU A 60 14.97 -7.77 -0.27
CA GLU A 60 15.46 -7.57 -1.64
C GLU A 60 15.33 -6.11 -2.10
N LEU A 61 14.21 -5.44 -1.78
CA LEU A 61 14.02 -4.03 -2.12
C LEU A 61 14.98 -3.12 -1.35
N ASN A 62 15.29 -3.46 -0.10
CA ASN A 62 16.29 -2.75 0.70
C ASN A 62 17.72 -2.85 0.12
N LEU A 63 18.04 -3.94 -0.58
CA LEU A 63 19.36 -4.10 -1.23
C LEU A 63 19.52 -3.25 -2.49
N ILE A 64 18.43 -3.01 -3.22
CA ILE A 64 18.46 -2.26 -4.48
C ILE A 64 18.08 -0.79 -4.33
N SER A 65 17.48 -0.43 -3.20
CA SER A 65 17.07 0.94 -2.88
C SER A 65 18.19 1.67 -2.11
N PRO A 66 18.45 2.96 -2.40
CA PRO A 66 19.40 3.76 -1.63
C PRO A 66 18.88 4.13 -0.22
N ARG A 67 17.65 3.75 0.12
CA ARG A 67 16.97 4.07 1.39
C ARG A 67 16.19 2.87 1.90
N PRO A 68 15.97 2.77 3.21
CA PRO A 68 15.13 1.71 3.77
C PRO A 68 13.74 1.71 3.14
N VAL A 69 13.25 0.52 2.81
CA VAL A 69 11.92 0.28 2.25
C VAL A 69 11.09 -0.47 3.28
N ASP A 70 9.94 0.11 3.64
CA ASP A 70 8.92 -0.56 4.43
C ASP A 70 7.77 -1.02 3.52
N LEU A 71 7.29 -2.25 3.74
CA LEU A 71 6.26 -2.87 2.93
C LEU A 71 5.02 -3.19 3.75
N GLY A 72 3.86 -2.72 3.28
CA GLY A 72 2.55 -3.16 3.75
C GLY A 72 1.73 -3.80 2.64
N VAL A 73 0.63 -4.48 3.02
CA VAL A 73 -0.25 -5.18 2.09
C VAL A 73 -1.69 -4.70 2.26
N LEU A 74 -2.32 -4.26 1.17
CA LEU A 74 -3.75 -3.92 1.18
C LEU A 74 -4.57 -5.20 1.34
N SER A 75 -5.50 -5.17 2.27
CA SER A 75 -6.42 -6.27 2.52
C SER A 75 -7.70 -5.76 3.16
N SER A 76 -8.77 -6.54 3.03
CA SER A 76 -10.03 -6.27 3.74
C SER A 76 -9.95 -6.55 5.25
N SER A 77 -8.85 -7.15 5.74
CA SER A 77 -8.61 -7.36 7.17
C SER A 77 -8.09 -6.12 7.90
N ASP A 78 -7.57 -5.13 7.17
CA ASP A 78 -7.12 -3.85 7.75
C ASP A 78 -7.63 -2.69 6.88
N LEU A 79 -8.91 -2.35 7.08
CA LEU A 79 -9.58 -1.28 6.34
C LEU A 79 -9.07 0.11 6.72
N ILE A 80 -8.48 0.28 7.89
CA ILE A 80 -7.87 1.55 8.31
C ILE A 80 -6.62 1.80 7.46
N TYR A 81 -5.71 0.81 7.40
CA TYR A 81 -4.52 0.90 6.57
C TYR A 81 -4.87 1.05 5.09
N ALA A 82 -5.80 0.22 4.57
CA ALA A 82 -6.26 0.33 3.19
C ALA A 82 -6.83 1.72 2.88
N SER A 83 -7.60 2.32 3.80
CA SER A 83 -8.11 3.68 3.66
C SER A 83 -6.99 4.71 3.57
N GLN A 84 -5.95 4.61 4.39
CA GLN A 84 -4.83 5.53 4.34
C GLN A 84 -4.12 5.45 2.99
N VAL A 85 -3.86 4.23 2.52
CA VAL A 85 -3.18 3.99 1.23
C VAL A 85 -4.00 4.53 0.07
N LEU A 86 -5.29 4.19 -0.02
CA LEU A 86 -6.11 4.58 -1.17
C LEU A 86 -6.40 6.09 -1.21
N GLN A 87 -6.35 6.79 -0.08
CA GLN A 87 -6.58 8.23 -0.02
C GLN A 87 -5.31 9.07 -0.26
N THR A 88 -4.15 8.59 0.21
CA THR A 88 -2.92 9.40 0.25
C THR A 88 -1.78 8.82 -0.59
N GLY A 89 -1.87 7.55 -0.94
CA GLY A 89 -0.87 6.84 -1.71
C GLY A 89 -0.89 7.20 -3.18
N ARG A 90 0.28 7.17 -3.80
CA ARG A 90 0.44 7.35 -5.24
C ARG A 90 0.80 6.02 -5.89
N ARG A 91 -0.10 5.49 -6.73
CA ARG A 91 0.18 4.29 -7.53
C ARG A 91 1.37 4.54 -8.46
N PHE A 92 2.38 3.68 -8.39
CA PHE A 92 3.57 3.78 -9.25
C PHE A 92 3.86 2.49 -10.02
N PHE A 93 3.27 1.37 -9.62
CA PHE A 93 3.33 0.10 -10.33
C PHE A 93 1.91 -0.49 -10.42
N CYS A 94 1.59 -1.05 -11.59
CA CYS A 94 0.33 -1.74 -11.82
C CYS A 94 0.51 -2.76 -12.94
N ARG A 95 0.07 -3.99 -12.70
CA ARG A 95 0.11 -5.08 -13.69
C ARG A 95 -1.13 -5.07 -14.59
N ASP A 96 -2.30 -4.83 -14.00
CA ASP A 96 -3.59 -4.79 -14.70
C ASP A 96 -4.42 -3.66 -14.06
N GLU A 97 -4.67 -2.61 -14.85
CA GLU A 97 -5.38 -1.42 -14.37
C GLU A 97 -6.83 -1.72 -14.00
N THR A 98 -7.54 -2.47 -14.84
CA THR A 98 -8.95 -2.80 -14.61
C THR A 98 -9.12 -3.66 -13.35
N ALA A 99 -8.27 -4.67 -13.16
CA ALA A 99 -8.30 -5.50 -11.97
C ALA A 99 -7.93 -4.69 -10.70
N ALA A 100 -6.97 -3.77 -10.81
CA ALA A 100 -6.58 -2.90 -9.71
C ALA A 100 -7.73 -1.96 -9.33
N GLU A 101 -8.33 -1.26 -10.28
CA GLU A 101 -9.47 -0.35 -10.06
C GLU A 101 -10.65 -1.08 -9.41
N PHE A 102 -10.98 -2.28 -9.90
CA PHE A 102 -12.07 -3.08 -9.30
C PHE A 102 -11.79 -3.44 -7.84
N ARG A 103 -10.54 -3.82 -7.54
CA ARG A 103 -10.08 -4.10 -6.17
C ARG A 103 -10.10 -2.86 -5.28
N GLU A 104 -9.63 -1.72 -5.79
CA GLU A 104 -9.64 -0.43 -5.10
C GLU A 104 -11.09 -0.02 -4.77
N CYS A 105 -12.00 -0.05 -5.75
CA CYS A 105 -13.42 0.26 -5.54
C CYS A 105 -14.07 -0.66 -4.51
N THR A 106 -13.76 -1.96 -4.54
CA THR A 106 -14.27 -2.92 -3.56
C THR A 106 -13.83 -2.56 -2.14
N LEU A 107 -12.53 -2.25 -1.94
CA LEU A 107 -12.01 -1.82 -0.65
C LEU A 107 -12.62 -0.49 -0.19
N ILE A 108 -12.80 0.47 -1.10
CA ILE A 108 -13.44 1.75 -0.81
C ILE A 108 -14.87 1.56 -0.30
N GLY A 109 -15.65 0.67 -0.91
CA GLY A 109 -16.99 0.31 -0.43
C GLY A 109 -16.95 -0.22 1.01
N MET A 110 -16.07 -1.20 1.28
CA MET A 110 -15.90 -1.75 2.63
C MET A 110 -15.47 -0.68 3.66
N ILE A 111 -14.59 0.23 3.27
CA ILE A 111 -14.15 1.35 4.12
C ILE A 111 -15.32 2.29 4.45
N GLN A 112 -16.20 2.57 3.49
CA GLN A 112 -17.37 3.42 3.71
C GLN A 112 -18.32 2.78 4.72
N ASP A 113 -18.63 1.49 4.55
CA ASP A 113 -19.47 0.74 5.47
C ASP A 113 -18.86 0.73 6.89
N TYR A 114 -17.57 0.40 7.00
CA TYR A 114 -16.84 0.42 8.27
C TYR A 114 -16.90 1.79 8.97
N ARG A 115 -16.75 2.89 8.23
CA ARG A 115 -16.84 4.24 8.80
C ARG A 115 -18.23 4.60 9.30
N ILE A 116 -19.28 4.09 8.64
CA ILE A 116 -20.66 4.28 9.09
C ILE A 116 -20.86 3.55 10.42
N GLU A 117 -20.47 2.27 10.48
CA GLU A 117 -20.59 1.44 11.67
C GLU A 117 -19.82 2.00 12.87
N MET A 118 -18.60 2.48 12.65
CA MET A 118 -17.75 2.99 13.73
C MET A 118 -18.08 4.42 14.17
N ARG A 119 -19.02 5.11 13.50
CA ARG A 119 -19.30 6.54 13.74
C ARG A 119 -19.69 6.83 15.20
N GLU A 120 -20.68 6.10 15.71
CA GLU A 120 -21.16 6.28 17.09
C GLU A 120 -20.06 5.99 18.11
N ILE A 121 -19.21 4.99 17.84
CA ILE A 121 -18.06 4.66 18.68
C ILE A 121 -17.07 5.82 18.68
N TYR A 122 -16.67 6.31 17.51
CA TYR A 122 -15.73 7.43 17.42
C TYR A 122 -16.27 8.69 18.12
N GLU A 123 -17.56 9.01 17.97
CA GLU A 123 -18.22 10.12 18.66
C GLU A 123 -18.19 9.94 20.18
N ALA A 124 -18.52 8.75 20.69
CA ALA A 124 -18.47 8.45 22.11
C ALA A 124 -17.05 8.58 22.70
N TYR A 125 -16.01 8.20 21.94
CA TYR A 125 -14.61 8.32 22.38
C TYR A 125 -14.01 9.73 22.20
N SER A 126 -14.59 10.57 21.32
CA SER A 126 -14.11 11.93 21.04
C SER A 126 -14.87 13.03 21.79
N ALA A 127 -16.04 12.72 22.34
CA ALA A 127 -16.74 13.56 23.30
C ALA A 127 -15.97 13.59 24.63
N ARG A 128 -15.02 14.53 24.73
CA ARG A 128 -14.49 15.04 26.00
C ARG A 128 -15.31 16.21 26.50
#